data_AF-A0A7J0F3I4-F1
#
_entry.id   AF-A0A7J0F3I4-F1
#
_cell.length_a   1.000
_cell.length_b   1.000
_cell.length_c   1.000
_cell.angle_alpha   90.00
_cell.angle_beta   90.00
_cell.angle_gamma   90.00
#
_symmetry.space_group_name_H-M   'P 1'
#
loop_
_entity.id
_entity.type
_entity.pdbx_description
1 polymer ?
#
loop_
_entity_poly.entity_id
_entity_poly.type
_entity_poly.pdbx_seq_one_letter_code
_entity_poly.pdbx_strand_id
1 'polypeptide(L)'
;MVQEAEKYKSEDEEHKKKVEAKNALENYAYNMRNTIKDEKIVEKLPPADKKKIEDAIEQAIQWLDGNQLAEADEFEYKMTELESICNRIIAKIFLGAGGDMGAGAMDDNSPPPSGSAAGPKIEEVDQGALQFFWLGSWFFSTFLIVVALFWH
;
A
#
# COMPACT_ATOMS: atom_id res chain seq x y z
N MET A 1 10.39 35.53 27.18
CA MET A 1 8.92 35.63 26.99
C MET A 1 8.49 35.31 25.56
N VAL A 2 8.82 36.08 24.51
CA VAL A 2 8.45 35.70 23.11
C VAL A 2 9.26 34.49 22.59
N GLN A 3 10.58 34.49 22.82
CA GLN A 3 11.46 33.38 22.38
C GLN A 3 11.17 32.05 23.10
N GLU A 4 10.69 32.10 24.35
CA GLU A 4 10.29 30.91 25.10
C GLU A 4 8.99 30.33 24.53
N ALA A 5 8.01 31.20 24.19
CA ALA A 5 6.76 30.77 23.58
C ALA A 5 6.96 30.12 22.20
N GLU A 6 7.87 30.65 21.37
CA GLU A 6 8.22 30.04 20.08
C GLU A 6 8.93 28.69 20.24
N LYS A 7 9.83 28.57 21.22
CA LYS A 7 10.52 27.31 21.52
C LYS A 7 9.55 26.21 21.95
N TYR A 8 8.65 26.50 22.89
CA TYR A 8 7.65 25.53 23.34
C TYR A 8 6.71 25.10 22.20
N LYS A 9 6.35 26.02 21.31
CA LYS A 9 5.53 25.70 20.14
C LYS A 9 6.24 24.73 19.19
N SER A 10 7.52 24.95 18.91
CA SER A 10 8.30 24.06 18.04
C SER A 10 8.47 22.67 18.65
N GLU A 11 8.77 22.60 19.94
CA GLU A 11 8.92 21.34 20.68
C GLU A 11 7.61 20.55 20.68
N ASP A 12 6.47 21.19 20.96
CA ASP A 12 5.14 20.55 20.92
C ASP A 12 4.79 20.04 19.51
N GLU A 13 5.12 20.79 18.45
CA GLU A 13 4.89 20.38 17.06
C GLU A 13 5.73 19.16 16.67
N GLU A 14 7.01 19.11 17.05
CA GLU A 14 7.90 17.97 16.81
C GLU A 14 7.43 16.72 17.56
N HIS A 15 7.06 16.86 18.83
CA HIS A 15 6.50 15.76 19.62
C HIS A 15 5.21 15.22 19.01
N LYS A 16 4.32 16.11 18.57
CA LYS A 16 3.08 15.73 17.91
C LYS A 16 3.35 14.94 16.62
N LYS A 17 4.22 15.44 15.74
CA LYS A 17 4.60 14.75 14.49
C LYS A 17 5.17 13.36 14.75
N LYS A 18 6.05 13.24 15.75
CA LYS A 18 6.64 11.95 16.15
C LYS A 18 5.57 10.94 16.56
N VAL A 19 4.61 11.36 17.39
CA VAL A 19 3.50 10.50 17.84
C VAL A 19 2.60 10.10 16.67
N GLU A 20 2.26 11.05 15.78
CA GLU A 20 1.44 10.78 14.60
C GLU A 20 2.11 9.79 13.64
N ALA A 21 3.40 9.99 13.33
CA ALA A 21 4.16 9.11 12.44
C ALA A 21 4.28 7.69 13.01
N LYS A 22 4.56 7.56 14.32
CA LYS A 22 4.60 6.27 15.01
C LYS A 22 3.24 5.55 14.95
N ASN A 23 2.17 6.26 15.30
CA ASN A 23 0.82 5.70 15.28
C ASN A 23 0.39 5.29 13.85
N ALA A 24 0.82 6.05 12.83
CA ALA A 24 0.56 5.71 11.43
C ALA A 24 1.22 4.38 11.04
N LEU A 25 2.52 4.21 11.36
CA LEU A 25 3.23 2.96 11.09
C LEU A 25 2.62 1.77 11.83
N GLU A 26 2.31 1.95 13.11
CA GLU A 26 1.71 0.91 13.95
C GLU A 26 0.35 0.46 13.39
N ASN A 27 -0.54 1.42 13.12
CA ASN A 27 -1.85 1.15 12.55
C ASN A 27 -1.75 0.48 11.17
N TYR A 28 -0.84 0.94 10.31
CA TYR A 28 -0.65 0.35 8.99
C TYR A 28 -0.18 -1.11 9.09
N ALA A 29 0.83 -1.38 9.92
CA ALA A 29 1.36 -2.73 10.13
C ALA A 29 0.28 -3.70 10.62
N TYR A 30 -0.53 -3.30 11.61
CA TYR A 30 -1.61 -4.15 12.11
C TYR A 30 -2.76 -4.32 11.11
N ASN A 31 -3.18 -3.26 10.44
CA ASN A 31 -4.22 -3.33 9.41
C ASN A 31 -3.80 -4.25 8.28
N MET A 32 -2.58 -4.10 7.76
CA MET A 32 -2.07 -4.94 6.69
C MET A 32 -1.95 -6.41 7.13
N ARG A 33 -1.53 -6.67 8.38
CA ARG A 33 -1.47 -8.02 8.94
C ARG A 33 -2.84 -8.70 8.92
N ASN A 34 -3.89 -7.94 9.21
CA ASN A 34 -5.25 -8.45 9.18
C ASN A 34 -5.71 -8.68 7.72
N THR A 35 -5.40 -7.76 6.81
CA THR A 35 -5.74 -7.90 5.38
C THR A 35 -5.12 -9.15 4.74
N ILE A 36 -3.85 -9.45 5.00
CA ILE A 36 -3.19 -10.64 4.44
C ILE A 36 -3.57 -11.95 5.12
N LYS A 37 -4.32 -11.88 6.23
CA LYS A 37 -4.92 -13.05 6.90
C LYS A 37 -6.35 -13.30 6.45
N ASP A 38 -6.98 -12.36 5.73
CA ASP A 38 -8.30 -12.55 5.15
C ASP A 38 -8.23 -13.64 4.06
N GLU A 39 -9.09 -14.65 4.18
CA GLU A 39 -9.12 -15.81 3.28
C GLU A 39 -9.22 -15.40 1.81
N LYS A 40 -10.01 -14.37 1.48
CA LYS A 40 -10.21 -13.91 0.09
C LYS A 40 -8.94 -13.32 -0.52
N ILE A 41 -8.06 -12.77 0.31
CA ILE A 41 -6.78 -12.21 -0.10
C ILE A 41 -5.72 -13.32 -0.13
N VAL A 42 -5.72 -14.20 0.87
CA VAL A 42 -4.80 -15.35 0.96
C VAL A 42 -4.93 -16.26 -0.26
N GLU A 43 -6.14 -16.55 -0.72
CA GLU A 43 -6.38 -17.40 -1.90
C GLU A 43 -5.74 -16.83 -3.18
N LYS A 44 -5.62 -15.51 -3.28
CA LYS A 44 -5.02 -14.81 -4.44
C LYS A 44 -3.52 -14.57 -4.28
N LEU A 45 -2.98 -14.79 -3.09
CA LEU A 45 -1.59 -14.55 -2.76
C LEU A 45 -0.74 -15.82 -2.92
N PRO A 46 0.32 -15.79 -3.73
CA PRO A 46 1.32 -16.84 -3.70
C PRO A 46 1.89 -17.00 -2.28
N PRO A 47 2.13 -18.22 -1.78
CA PRO A 47 2.63 -18.44 -0.42
C PRO A 47 3.98 -17.76 -0.16
N ALA A 48 4.82 -17.64 -1.20
CA ALA A 48 6.09 -16.93 -1.12
C ALA A 48 5.91 -15.41 -0.92
N ASP A 49 4.90 -14.81 -1.52
CA ASP A 49 4.63 -13.38 -1.38
C ASP A 49 3.88 -13.09 -0.07
N LYS A 50 2.98 -13.98 0.36
CA LYS A 50 2.38 -13.93 1.70
C LYS A 50 3.45 -13.87 2.80
N LYS A 51 4.39 -14.82 2.76
CA LYS A 51 5.47 -14.88 3.75
C LYS A 51 6.31 -13.60 3.76
N LYS A 52 6.60 -13.01 2.59
CA LYS A 52 7.36 -11.75 2.51
C LYS A 52 6.63 -10.58 3.18
N ILE A 53 5.31 -10.47 3.04
CA ILE A 53 4.56 -9.41 3.73
C ILE A 53 4.54 -9.69 5.23
N GLU A 54 4.28 -10.94 5.64
CA GLU A 54 4.29 -11.32 7.06
C GLU A 54 5.64 -10.98 7.72
N ASP A 55 6.75 -11.38 7.08
CA ASP A 55 8.11 -11.08 7.55
C ASP A 55 8.37 -9.56 7.61
N ALA A 56 7.94 -8.79 6.60
CA ALA A 56 8.12 -7.34 6.57
C ALA A 56 7.31 -6.61 7.65
N ILE A 57 6.06 -7.03 7.88
CA ILE A 57 5.22 -6.49 8.96
C ILE A 57 5.84 -6.80 10.31
N GLU A 58 6.28 -8.04 10.53
CA GLU A 58 6.86 -8.46 11.80
C GLU A 58 8.19 -7.73 12.08
N GLN A 59 9.01 -7.50 11.05
CA GLN A 59 10.20 -6.65 11.16
C GLN A 59 9.85 -5.20 11.49
N ALA A 60 8.79 -4.63 10.89
CA ALA A 60 8.36 -3.27 11.18
C ALA A 60 7.84 -3.13 12.62
N ILE A 61 7.07 -4.11 13.13
CA ILE A 61 6.59 -4.14 14.52
C ILE A 61 7.76 -4.28 15.50
N GLN A 62 8.70 -5.22 15.24
CA GLN A 62 9.88 -5.37 16.08
C GLN A 62 10.75 -4.11 16.09
N TRP A 63 10.86 -3.43 14.95
CA TRP A 63 11.55 -2.15 14.87
C TRP A 63 10.82 -1.07 15.68
N LEU A 64 9.49 -0.97 15.57
CA LEU A 64 8.68 -0.05 16.39
C LEU A 64 8.89 -0.28 17.89
N ASP A 65 8.86 -1.54 18.34
CA ASP A 65 9.03 -1.91 19.75
C ASP A 65 10.43 -1.54 20.28
N GLY A 66 11.47 -1.70 19.44
CA GLY A 66 12.85 -1.34 19.79
C GLY A 66 13.17 0.16 19.64
N ASN A 67 12.39 0.91 18.86
CA ASN A 67 12.70 2.28 18.46
C ASN A 67 11.59 3.27 18.86
N GLN A 68 11.02 3.10 20.06
CA GLN A 68 9.90 3.91 20.57
C GLN A 68 10.18 5.43 20.66
N LEU A 69 11.46 5.83 20.65
CA LEU A 69 11.93 7.22 20.76
C LEU A 69 12.53 7.78 19.45
N ALA A 70 12.44 7.03 18.35
CA ALA A 70 12.95 7.46 17.04
C ALA A 70 12.36 8.81 16.59
N GLU A 71 13.02 9.46 15.66
CA GLU A 71 12.52 10.71 15.08
C GLU A 71 11.35 10.47 14.12
N ALA A 72 10.53 11.50 13.89
CA ALA A 72 9.38 11.41 12.99
C ALA A 72 9.79 10.89 11.60
N ASP A 73 10.90 11.42 11.06
CA ASP A 73 11.45 11.03 9.76
C ASP A 73 11.84 9.54 9.69
N GLU A 74 12.29 8.95 10.81
CA GLU A 74 12.66 7.53 10.87
C GLU A 74 11.41 6.63 10.84
N PHE A 75 10.34 7.04 11.55
CA PHE A 75 9.05 6.36 11.48
C PHE A 75 8.46 6.44 10.06
N GLU A 76 8.52 7.61 9.43
CA GLU A 76 8.04 7.82 8.04
C GLU A 76 8.84 6.99 7.02
N TYR A 77 10.16 6.91 7.19
CA TYR A 77 11.01 6.07 6.34
C TYR A 77 10.63 4.60 6.48
N LYS A 78 10.46 4.11 7.71
CA LYS A 78 10.07 2.71 7.97
C LYS A 78 8.67 2.41 7.43
N MET A 79 7.74 3.38 7.51
CA MET A 79 6.42 3.29 6.87
C MET A 79 6.54 3.14 5.36
N THR A 80 7.33 3.98 4.70
CA THR A 80 7.53 3.91 3.25
C THR A 80 8.14 2.58 2.80
N GLU A 81 9.08 2.03 3.59
CA GLU A 81 9.67 0.72 3.34
C GLU A 81 8.62 -0.40 3.38
N LEU A 82 7.77 -0.39 4.42
CA LEU A 82 6.69 -1.37 4.56
C LEU A 82 5.65 -1.24 3.45
N GLU A 83 5.23 -0.02 3.12
CA GLU A 83 4.29 0.28 2.03
C GLU A 83 4.83 -0.21 0.68
N SER A 84 6.10 0.04 0.38
CA SER A 84 6.73 -0.39 -0.89
C SER A 84 6.61 -1.90 -1.11
N ILE A 85 6.84 -2.68 -0.04
CA ILE A 85 6.74 -4.15 -0.09
C ILE A 85 5.28 -4.58 -0.27
N CYS A 86 4.37 -4.00 0.51
CA CYS A 86 2.94 -4.33 0.46
C CYS A 86 2.33 -3.97 -0.90
N ASN A 87 2.60 -2.76 -1.40
CA ASN A 87 2.12 -2.25 -2.69
C ASN A 87 2.57 -3.12 -3.85
N ARG A 88 3.84 -3.53 -3.86
CA ARG A 88 4.37 -4.42 -4.91
C ARG A 88 3.60 -5.73 -4.97
N ILE A 89 3.19 -6.28 -3.84
CA ILE A 89 2.53 -7.58 -3.78
C ILE A 89 1.03 -7.45 -4.07
N ILE A 90 0.37 -6.41 -3.56
CA ILE A 90 -1.03 -6.11 -3.92
C ILE A 90 -1.16 -5.86 -5.42
N ALA A 91 -0.22 -5.13 -6.03
CA ALA A 91 -0.20 -4.91 -7.48
C ALA A 91 -0.12 -6.24 -8.27
N LYS A 92 0.67 -7.22 -7.79
CA LYS A 92 0.71 -8.56 -8.42
C LYS A 92 -0.62 -9.29 -8.32
N ILE A 93 -1.37 -9.13 -7.23
CA ILE A 93 -2.72 -9.72 -7.10
C ILE A 93 -3.66 -9.15 -8.16
N PHE A 94 -3.65 -7.82 -8.35
CA PHE A 94 -4.53 -7.15 -9.32
C PHE A 94 -4.11 -7.43 -10.77
N LEU A 95 -2.81 -7.41 -11.08
CA LEU A 95 -2.30 -7.74 -12.41
C LEU A 95 -2.48 -9.22 -12.75
N GLY A 96 -2.31 -10.12 -11.77
CA GLY A 96 -2.56 -11.55 -11.93
C GLY A 96 -4.05 -11.89 -12.06
N ALA A 97 -4.93 -11.09 -11.46
CA ALA A 97 -6.38 -11.22 -11.62
C ALA A 97 -6.92 -10.68 -12.96
N GLY A 98 -6.11 -9.91 -13.72
CA GLY A 98 -6.47 -9.37 -15.03
C GLY A 98 -6.16 -10.29 -16.22
N GLY A 99 -5.56 -11.47 -16.00
CA GLY A 99 -5.18 -12.41 -17.05
C GLY A 99 -6.30 -13.31 -17.57
N ASP A 100 -7.47 -13.30 -16.94
CA ASP A 100 -8.61 -14.19 -17.27
C ASP A 100 -9.86 -13.39 -17.71
N MET A 101 -9.66 -12.33 -18.50
CA MET A 101 -10.73 -11.67 -19.24
C MET A 101 -10.23 -11.30 -20.64
N GLY A 102 -10.34 -12.22 -21.60
CA GLY A 102 -10.23 -11.84 -23.01
C GLY A 102 -9.76 -12.85 -24.05
N ALA A 103 -9.46 -14.11 -23.73
CA ALA A 103 -9.25 -15.14 -24.76
C ALA A 103 -10.55 -15.90 -25.07
N GLY A 104 -11.64 -15.15 -25.27
CA GLY A 104 -12.87 -15.67 -25.83
C GLY A 104 -12.74 -15.76 -27.35
N ALA A 105 -12.71 -17.00 -27.85
CA ALA A 105 -13.18 -17.44 -29.15
C ALA A 105 -13.03 -16.47 -30.35
N MET A 106 -12.10 -16.79 -31.26
CA MET A 106 -12.39 -16.64 -32.69
C MET A 106 -11.86 -17.85 -33.44
N ASP A 107 -12.83 -18.62 -33.91
CA ASP A 107 -12.80 -19.79 -34.76
C ASP A 107 -12.18 -19.49 -36.14
N ASP A 108 -11.80 -20.58 -36.78
CA ASP A 108 -11.00 -20.76 -37.99
C ASP A 108 -11.41 -19.91 -39.23
N ASN A 109 -10.41 -19.67 -40.10
CA ASN A 109 -10.52 -19.55 -41.57
C ASN A 109 -10.46 -18.15 -42.27
N SER A 110 -9.26 -17.56 -42.44
CA SER A 110 -8.78 -16.90 -43.70
C SER A 110 -7.39 -16.20 -43.59
N PRO A 111 -6.60 -16.05 -44.68
CA PRO A 111 -5.13 -15.90 -44.68
C PRO A 111 -4.60 -14.43 -44.57
N PRO A 112 -3.27 -14.22 -44.31
CA PRO A 112 -2.74 -12.94 -43.84
C PRO A 112 -2.41 -11.98 -45.00
N PRO A 113 -2.22 -10.67 -44.72
CA PRO A 113 -0.83 -10.20 -44.80
C PRO A 113 -0.44 -9.05 -43.84
N SER A 114 0.86 -9.04 -43.56
CA SER A 114 1.73 -7.86 -43.51
C SER A 114 1.62 -6.87 -42.34
N GLY A 115 2.66 -6.89 -41.50
CA GLY A 115 3.41 -5.66 -41.21
C GLY A 115 3.55 -5.28 -39.74
N SER A 116 4.80 -4.98 -39.38
CA SER A 116 5.25 -4.24 -38.20
C SER A 116 5.26 -4.95 -36.85
N ALA A 117 6.43 -5.55 -36.59
CA ALA A 117 7.28 -5.22 -35.46
C ALA A 117 6.72 -4.20 -34.44
N ALA A 118 6.30 -4.70 -33.29
CA ALA A 118 6.58 -4.09 -31.99
C ALA A 118 6.21 -5.13 -30.92
N GLY A 119 7.23 -5.70 -30.26
CA GLY A 119 6.97 -6.47 -29.04
C GLY A 119 6.26 -5.59 -28.00
N PRO A 120 5.46 -6.17 -27.10
CA PRO A 120 4.81 -5.40 -26.05
C PRO A 120 5.91 -4.76 -25.18
N LYS A 121 6.06 -3.45 -25.34
CA LYS A 121 6.77 -2.61 -24.39
C LYS A 121 6.04 -2.78 -23.06
N ILE A 122 6.80 -3.19 -22.07
CA ILE A 122 6.47 -3.08 -20.66
C ILE A 122 6.13 -1.61 -20.45
N GLU A 123 4.84 -1.29 -20.52
CA GLU A 123 4.35 0.03 -20.19
C GLU A 123 4.71 0.26 -18.73
N GLU A 124 5.49 1.32 -18.53
CA GLU A 124 5.77 1.89 -17.23
C GLU A 124 4.44 1.95 -16.47
N VAL A 125 4.36 1.19 -15.37
CA VAL A 125 3.28 1.32 -14.40
C VAL A 125 3.38 2.75 -13.88
N ASP A 126 2.61 3.63 -14.52
CA ASP A 126 2.53 5.04 -14.23
C ASP A 126 2.24 5.21 -12.74
N GLN A 127 3.18 5.80 -12.01
CA GLN A 127 3.06 5.99 -10.57
C GLN A 127 1.80 6.81 -10.23
N GLY A 128 1.27 7.60 -11.18
CA GLY A 128 -0.01 8.29 -11.06
C GLY A 128 -1.22 7.35 -10.94
N ALA A 129 -1.26 6.25 -11.71
CA ALA A 129 -2.37 5.30 -11.68
C ALA A 129 -2.47 4.55 -10.32
N LEU A 130 -1.32 4.25 -9.70
CA LEU A 130 -1.28 3.69 -8.36
C LEU A 130 -1.73 4.69 -7.29
N GLN A 131 -1.41 5.97 -7.45
CA GLN A 131 -1.90 7.05 -6.58
C GLN A 131 -3.42 7.24 -6.71
N PHE A 132 -4.00 7.15 -7.90
CA PHE A 132 -5.46 7.19 -8.07
C PHE A 132 -6.15 5.96 -7.50
N PHE A 133 -5.50 4.80 -7.51
CA PHE A 133 -6.04 3.59 -6.91
C PHE A 133 -5.96 3.63 -5.37
N TRP A 134 -4.86 4.15 -4.81
CA TRP A 134 -4.72 4.38 -3.37
C TRP A 134 -5.63 5.51 -2.88
N LEU A 135 -5.67 6.66 -3.55
CA LEU A 135 -6.62 7.75 -3.24
C LEU A 135 -8.06 7.30 -3.44
N GLY A 136 -8.35 6.49 -4.45
CA GLY A 136 -9.68 5.92 -4.70
C GLY A 136 -10.09 4.92 -3.62
N SER A 137 -9.21 4.01 -3.23
CA SER A 137 -9.45 3.05 -2.14
C SER A 137 -9.44 3.71 -0.76
N TRP A 138 -8.65 4.76 -0.56
CA TRP A 138 -8.64 5.58 0.65
C TRP A 138 -9.93 6.40 0.72
N PHE A 139 -10.35 7.05 -0.38
CA PHE A 139 -11.66 7.71 -0.48
C PHE A 139 -12.80 6.72 -0.26
N PHE A 140 -12.76 5.52 -0.84
CA PHE A 140 -13.80 4.50 -0.68
C PHE A 140 -13.84 3.95 0.74
N SER A 141 -12.68 3.78 1.38
CA SER A 141 -12.56 3.36 2.78
C SER A 141 -13.03 4.45 3.74
N THR A 142 -12.62 5.72 3.55
CA THR A 142 -13.15 6.84 4.35
C THR A 142 -14.61 7.12 4.08
N PHE A 143 -15.10 6.91 2.85
CA PHE A 143 -16.52 7.08 2.51
C PHE A 143 -17.37 5.98 3.17
N LEU A 144 -16.89 4.73 3.20
CA LEU A 144 -17.55 3.66 3.95
C LEU A 144 -17.53 3.90 5.47
N ILE A 145 -16.43 4.42 6.03
CA ILE A 145 -16.34 4.73 7.46
C ILE A 145 -17.25 5.91 7.83
N VAL A 146 -17.31 6.96 7.00
CA VAL A 146 -18.18 8.13 7.23
C VAL A 146 -19.66 7.76 7.02
N VAL A 147 -19.99 6.92 6.04
CA VAL A 147 -21.36 6.41 5.83
C VAL A 147 -21.78 5.46 6.96
N ALA A 148 -20.86 4.64 7.50
CA ALA A 148 -21.14 3.77 8.64
C ALA A 148 -21.36 4.54 9.95
N LEU A 149 -20.70 5.69 10.12
CA LEU A 149 -20.87 6.55 11.31
C LEU A 149 -22.11 7.44 11.28
N PHE A 150 -22.72 7.65 10.10
CA PHE A 150 -23.94 8.45 9.95
C PHE A 150 -25.23 7.61 9.99
N TRP A 151 -25.12 6.29 10.16
CA TRP A 151 -26.26 5.38 10.36
C TRP A 151 -26.21 4.72 11.75
N HIS A 152 -26.35 5.55 12.78
CA HIS A 152 -26.91 5.22 14.10
C HIS A 152 -27.60 6.46 14.65
#